data_AF-R5Z8H8-F1
#
_entry.id   AF-R5Z8H8-F1
#
_cell.length_a   1.000
_cell.length_b   1.000
_cell.length_c   1.000
_cell.angle_alpha   90.00
_cell.angle_beta   90.00
_cell.angle_gamma   90.00
#
_symmetry.space_group_name_H-M   'P 1'
#
loop_
_entity.id
_entity.type
_entity.pdbx_description
1 polymer ?
#
loop_
_entity_poly.entity_id
_entity_poly.type
_entity_poly.pdbx_seq_one_letter_code
_entity_poly.pdbx_strand_id
1 'polypeptide(L)'
;MAGTGGKASFTERYATLRRATVAYAPPEMLTDDIPDLRALRMSPAIDVYAAASTVYELIAGVAPYEAAPGTSGTSGSRKKTRDIASPYRLKMDTRPDYPIGVHAPGCDLTQLLRREPDVALAAAEQAQQLGLEPDSEELRDALAFVDAQLFDVVTACLSSHQKDRPEPAAVEAALSAFCDHYAQNVGRSLRGEPLTPCPMDASGRAVRRALMVGATVACGVVWAVVVVSAALLASGARVTATLGSLVWSGSLPGIIAALALALPGIAGVAAGALARDRRSGFLQGVLALSACEVPVLVVAACSVFSQRAVMGGLVAALVATYTLTWFLLAMGFAFELPVSAPRRTKAQMATPLAGGAAAARTFGGPVEVSSDSISTTKEA
;
A
#
# COMPACT_ATOMS: atom_id res chain seq x y z
N MET A 1 -34.35 50.07 -16.35
CA MET A 1 -33.97 49.18 -15.23
C MET A 1 -32.48 48.92 -15.35
N ALA A 2 -31.64 49.58 -14.53
CA ALA A 2 -31.07 49.00 -13.31
C ALA A 2 -30.48 47.60 -13.60
N GLY A 3 -29.17 47.35 -13.65
CA GLY A 3 -28.09 47.86 -12.82
C GLY A 3 -27.42 46.62 -12.19
N THR A 4 -26.12 46.43 -12.44
CA THR A 4 -25.13 45.87 -11.49
C THR A 4 -23.77 45.84 -12.19
N GLY A 5 -23.04 46.93 -12.04
CA GLY A 5 -21.60 46.95 -12.26
C GLY A 5 -20.93 46.11 -11.19
N GLY A 6 -20.76 44.82 -11.46
CA GLY A 6 -19.79 43.99 -10.75
C GLY A 6 -18.41 44.44 -11.19
N LYS A 7 -17.63 45.05 -10.31
CA LYS A 7 -16.19 45.23 -10.54
C LYS A 7 -15.60 43.84 -10.78
N ALA A 8 -15.28 43.53 -12.04
CA ALA A 8 -14.54 42.32 -12.41
C ALA A 8 -13.39 42.12 -11.41
N SER A 9 -13.31 40.93 -10.82
CA SER A 9 -12.33 40.63 -9.79
C SER A 9 -10.91 40.91 -10.33
N PHE A 10 -9.96 41.20 -9.45
CA PHE A 10 -8.55 41.34 -9.84
C PHE A 10 -8.08 40.13 -10.69
N THR A 11 -8.61 38.96 -10.39
CA THR A 11 -8.43 37.70 -11.11
C THR A 11 -8.91 37.76 -12.58
N GLU A 12 -10.01 38.45 -12.85
CA GLU A 12 -10.69 38.56 -14.16
C GLU A 12 -10.12 39.68 -15.04
N ARG A 13 -9.71 40.80 -14.42
CA ARG A 13 -9.11 41.95 -15.13
C ARG A 13 -7.67 41.73 -15.63
N TYR A 14 -6.96 40.75 -15.06
CA TYR A 14 -5.55 40.47 -15.38
C TYR A 14 -5.33 39.07 -16.01
N ALA A 15 -6.38 38.45 -16.55
CA ALA A 15 -6.32 37.10 -17.12
C ALA A 15 -5.41 36.96 -18.36
N THR A 16 -5.08 38.05 -19.06
CA THR A 16 -4.28 38.06 -20.29
C THR A 16 -2.77 38.12 -20.09
N LEU A 17 -2.28 38.19 -18.84
CA LEU A 17 -0.83 38.24 -18.56
C LEU A 17 -0.47 37.55 -17.23
N ARG A 18 -0.91 36.30 -17.05
CA ARG A 18 -0.43 35.45 -15.95
C ARG A 18 0.82 34.69 -16.40
N ARG A 19 2.00 35.27 -16.16
CA ARG A 19 3.27 34.54 -16.23
C ARG A 19 3.35 33.60 -15.04
N ALA A 20 2.82 32.39 -15.17
CA ALA A 20 3.07 31.34 -14.20
C ALA A 20 4.57 31.05 -14.16
N THR A 21 5.13 30.81 -12.97
CA THR A 21 6.54 30.45 -12.84
C THR A 21 6.74 29.07 -13.46
N VAL A 22 7.40 29.01 -14.62
CA VAL A 22 7.47 27.82 -15.48
C VAL A 22 7.96 26.58 -14.72
N ALA A 23 8.89 26.74 -13.78
CA ALA A 23 9.41 25.66 -12.95
C ALA A 23 8.28 24.91 -12.20
N TYR A 24 7.37 25.63 -11.56
CA TYR A 24 6.31 25.07 -10.70
C TYR A 24 4.94 24.97 -11.37
N ALA A 25 4.76 25.62 -12.53
CA ALA A 25 3.48 25.65 -13.21
C ALA A 25 3.14 24.30 -13.86
N PRO A 26 1.92 23.77 -13.70
CA PRO A 26 1.50 22.55 -14.40
C PRO A 26 1.30 22.79 -15.91
N PRO A 27 1.27 21.73 -16.75
CA PRO A 27 1.16 21.86 -18.20
C PRO A 27 0.01 22.77 -18.69
N GLU A 28 -1.19 22.63 -18.13
CA GLU A 28 -2.37 23.42 -18.51
C GLU A 28 -2.25 24.94 -18.24
N MET A 29 -1.28 25.36 -17.44
CA MET A 29 -0.94 26.76 -17.21
C MET A 29 0.08 27.31 -18.25
N LEU A 30 0.63 26.45 -19.11
CA LEU A 30 1.73 26.75 -20.04
C LEU A 30 1.33 26.72 -21.52
N THR A 31 0.05 26.52 -21.83
CA THR A 31 -0.49 26.48 -23.20
C THR A 31 -1.84 27.20 -23.28
N ASP A 32 -2.15 27.78 -24.44
CA ASP A 32 -3.46 28.37 -24.76
C ASP A 32 -4.26 27.52 -25.78
N ASP A 33 -3.71 26.38 -26.22
CA ASP A 33 -4.18 25.66 -27.42
C ASP A 33 -4.98 24.38 -27.11
N ILE A 34 -5.41 24.17 -25.86
CA ILE A 34 -6.20 23.00 -25.45
C ILE A 34 -7.65 23.40 -25.09
N PRO A 35 -8.64 22.52 -25.32
CA PRO A 35 -10.02 22.80 -24.95
C PRO A 35 -10.18 22.94 -23.42
N ASP A 36 -11.24 23.62 -23.00
CA ASP A 36 -11.66 23.75 -21.60
C ASP A 36 -10.62 24.35 -20.63
N LEU A 37 -9.63 25.10 -21.15
CA LEU A 37 -8.58 25.72 -20.35
C LEU A 37 -9.07 26.51 -19.15
N ARG A 38 -10.18 27.25 -19.28
CA ARG A 38 -10.73 28.01 -18.16
C ARG A 38 -11.11 27.10 -16.98
N ALA A 39 -11.71 25.94 -17.26
CA ALA A 39 -12.07 24.98 -16.23
C ALA A 39 -10.82 24.33 -15.63
N LEU A 40 -9.88 23.89 -16.48
CA LEU A 40 -8.60 23.31 -16.05
C LEU A 40 -7.83 24.29 -15.15
N ARG A 41 -7.78 25.58 -15.52
CA ARG A 41 -7.08 26.65 -14.79
C ARG A 41 -7.72 27.05 -13.45
N MET A 42 -8.94 26.60 -13.19
CA MET A 42 -9.66 26.81 -11.92
C MET A 42 -9.66 25.55 -11.05
N SER A 43 -9.06 24.46 -11.51
CA SER A 43 -8.98 23.21 -10.77
C SER A 43 -7.97 23.30 -9.61
N PRO A 44 -8.29 22.77 -8.41
CA PRO A 44 -7.36 22.71 -7.30
C PRO A 44 -6.12 21.84 -7.58
N ALA A 45 -6.19 20.98 -8.60
CA ALA A 45 -5.07 20.15 -9.05
C ALA A 45 -3.86 20.96 -9.58
N ILE A 46 -4.04 22.27 -9.82
CA ILE A 46 -2.95 23.18 -10.16
C ILE A 46 -2.09 23.47 -8.94
N ASP A 47 -2.75 23.76 -7.81
CA ASP A 47 -2.06 24.05 -6.55
C ASP A 47 -1.36 22.80 -6.02
N VAL A 48 -1.97 21.61 -6.19
CA VAL A 48 -1.33 20.33 -5.87
C VAL A 48 0.00 20.16 -6.63
N TYR A 49 0.00 20.45 -7.93
CA TYR A 49 1.22 20.33 -8.75
C TYR A 49 2.28 21.36 -8.34
N ALA A 50 1.89 22.61 -8.09
CA ALA A 50 2.81 23.67 -7.71
C ALA A 50 3.42 23.44 -6.31
N ALA A 51 2.59 23.01 -5.35
CA ALA A 51 3.04 22.62 -4.02
C ALA A 51 4.00 21.44 -4.10
N ALA A 52 3.67 20.40 -4.86
CA ALA A 52 4.55 19.25 -5.06
C ALA A 52 5.87 19.63 -5.75
N SER A 53 5.83 20.57 -6.69
CA SER A 53 7.06 21.09 -7.33
C SER A 53 7.96 21.81 -6.32
N THR A 54 7.38 22.51 -5.35
CA THR A 54 8.13 23.16 -4.26
C THR A 54 8.71 22.12 -3.31
N VAL A 55 7.93 21.11 -2.91
CA VAL A 55 8.41 20.03 -2.03
C VAL A 55 9.49 19.21 -2.73
N TYR A 56 9.36 18.94 -4.03
CA TYR A 56 10.41 18.31 -4.84
C TYR A 56 11.72 19.09 -4.75
N GLU A 57 11.67 20.41 -4.94
CA GLU A 57 12.87 21.24 -4.86
C GLU A 57 13.47 21.26 -3.45
N LEU A 58 12.65 21.24 -2.40
CA LEU A 58 13.14 21.10 -1.03
C LEU A 58 13.86 19.75 -0.79
N ILE A 59 13.40 18.69 -1.44
CA ILE A 59 14.00 17.35 -1.34
C ILE A 59 15.31 17.27 -2.16
N ALA A 60 15.24 17.66 -3.43
CA ALA A 60 16.31 17.41 -4.41
C ALA A 60 17.28 18.60 -4.58
N GLY A 61 16.96 19.77 -4.02
CA GLY A 61 17.70 21.02 -4.18
C GLY A 61 17.54 21.70 -5.55
N VAL A 62 16.70 21.15 -6.43
CA VAL A 62 16.44 21.63 -7.80
C VAL A 62 14.99 21.38 -8.20
N ALA A 63 14.43 22.21 -9.09
CA ALA A 63 13.06 22.01 -9.56
C ALA A 63 12.92 20.74 -10.45
N PRO A 64 11.72 20.11 -10.53
CA PRO A 64 11.52 18.78 -11.13
C PRO A 64 12.00 18.59 -12.59
N TYR A 65 12.09 19.67 -13.36
CA TYR A 65 12.50 19.64 -14.77
C TYR A 65 13.79 20.44 -15.04
N GLU A 66 14.41 20.97 -13.99
CA GLU A 66 15.67 21.70 -14.05
C GLU A 66 16.88 20.75 -13.90
N ALA A 67 16.67 19.62 -13.21
CA ALA A 67 17.64 18.53 -13.04
C ALA A 67 17.94 17.82 -14.38
N ALA A 68 18.79 18.42 -15.20
CA ALA A 68 19.49 17.71 -16.26
C ALA A 68 20.99 17.88 -16.03
N PRO A 69 21.72 16.86 -15.55
CA PRO A 69 23.16 17.00 -15.37
C PRO A 69 23.86 17.11 -16.73
N GLY A 70 24.40 18.30 -16.98
CA GLY A 70 25.62 18.45 -17.76
C GLY A 70 26.80 17.88 -16.98
N THR A 71 26.92 16.55 -16.91
CA THR A 71 28.12 15.86 -16.41
C THR A 71 28.36 14.56 -17.19
N SER A 72 28.39 14.65 -18.50
CA SER A 72 29.12 13.68 -19.32
C SER A 72 29.70 14.44 -20.50
N GLY A 73 30.99 14.77 -20.40
CA GLY A 73 31.78 15.25 -21.51
C GLY A 73 31.91 14.15 -22.56
N THR A 74 30.86 13.92 -23.35
CA THR A 74 30.96 13.21 -24.63
C THR A 74 29.78 13.62 -25.53
N SER A 75 30.12 14.36 -26.58
CA SER A 75 29.43 14.40 -27.87
C SER A 75 28.00 14.98 -27.96
N GLY A 76 27.92 16.31 -28.07
CA GLY A 76 27.53 16.96 -29.33
C GLY A 76 26.08 16.93 -29.86
N SER A 77 25.15 16.09 -29.40
CA SER A 77 23.89 15.89 -30.16
C SER A 77 22.56 15.94 -29.39
N ARG A 78 22.55 15.99 -28.04
CA ARG A 78 21.29 16.00 -27.26
C ARG A 78 20.88 17.37 -26.71
N LYS A 79 21.78 18.36 -26.72
CA LYS A 79 21.50 19.71 -26.20
C LYS A 79 20.55 20.51 -27.10
N LYS A 80 20.58 20.25 -28.42
CA LYS A 80 19.82 20.99 -29.44
C LYS A 80 18.31 20.74 -29.43
N THR A 81 17.83 19.65 -28.82
CA THR A 81 16.41 19.29 -28.77
C THR A 81 15.68 19.84 -27.53
N ARG A 82 16.39 20.09 -26.43
CA ARG A 82 15.81 20.74 -25.22
C ARG A 82 15.59 22.24 -25.42
N ASP A 83 16.42 22.89 -26.23
CA ASP A 83 16.34 24.34 -26.49
C ASP A 83 15.14 24.76 -27.37
N ILE A 84 14.36 23.81 -27.92
CA ILE A 84 13.24 24.09 -28.85
C ILE A 84 11.89 23.61 -28.30
N ALA A 85 11.86 22.73 -27.30
CA ALA A 85 10.61 22.22 -26.75
C ALA A 85 9.93 23.30 -25.88
N SER A 86 8.67 23.64 -26.20
CA SER A 86 7.88 24.51 -25.34
C SER A 86 7.78 23.89 -23.93
N PRO A 87 7.77 24.68 -22.84
CA PRO A 87 7.68 24.15 -21.48
C PRO A 87 6.47 23.23 -21.25
N TYR A 88 5.36 23.51 -21.96
CA TYR A 88 4.22 22.61 -22.02
C TYR A 88 4.59 21.22 -22.56
N ARG A 89 5.25 21.15 -23.73
CA ARG A 89 5.65 19.89 -24.36
C ARG A 89 6.64 19.12 -23.49
N LEU A 90 7.61 19.80 -22.88
CA LEU A 90 8.55 19.17 -21.95
C LEU A 90 7.82 18.42 -20.82
N LYS A 91 6.86 19.08 -20.16
CA LYS A 91 6.12 18.48 -19.03
C LYS A 91 5.09 17.44 -19.44
N MET A 92 4.63 17.48 -20.69
CA MET A 92 3.72 16.46 -21.23
C MET A 92 4.44 15.22 -21.76
N ASP A 93 5.61 15.39 -22.38
CA ASP A 93 6.37 14.32 -23.02
C ASP A 93 7.36 13.63 -22.09
N THR A 94 7.76 14.30 -21.02
CA THR A 94 8.79 13.82 -20.09
C THR A 94 8.25 13.81 -18.67
N ARG A 95 8.61 12.78 -17.90
CA ARG A 95 8.39 12.73 -16.45
C ARG A 95 9.59 13.38 -15.74
N PRO A 96 9.39 14.05 -14.60
CA PRO A 96 10.51 14.51 -13.81
C PRO A 96 11.32 13.31 -13.31
N ASP A 97 12.61 13.51 -13.09
CA ASP A 97 13.46 12.48 -12.48
C ASP A 97 12.99 12.19 -11.06
N TYR A 98 13.16 10.95 -10.59
CA TYR A 98 12.81 10.59 -9.21
C TYR A 98 13.65 11.41 -8.23
N PRO A 99 13.06 12.01 -7.17
CA PRO A 99 13.80 12.83 -6.23
C PRO A 99 14.95 12.05 -5.57
N ILE A 100 16.08 12.72 -5.40
CA ILE A 100 17.20 12.20 -4.60
C ILE A 100 17.28 13.06 -3.33
N GLY A 101 16.88 12.48 -2.20
CA GLY A 101 16.93 13.16 -0.90
C GLY A 101 18.32 13.17 -0.27
N VAL A 102 18.45 13.91 0.83
CA VAL A 102 19.70 14.12 1.56
C VAL A 102 20.25 12.85 2.25
N HIS A 103 19.39 11.88 2.56
CA HIS A 103 19.77 10.57 3.10
C HIS A 103 20.26 9.58 2.02
N ALA A 104 20.50 10.03 0.79
CA ALA A 104 21.02 9.19 -0.28
C ALA A 104 22.36 8.50 0.10
N PRO A 105 22.68 7.36 -0.54
CA PRO A 105 23.92 6.62 -0.26
C PRO A 105 25.16 7.52 -0.34
N GLY A 106 26.05 7.39 0.63
CA GLY A 106 27.32 8.13 0.70
C GLY A 106 27.24 9.49 1.42
N CYS A 107 26.10 9.88 2.00
CA CYS A 107 26.03 11.08 2.84
C CYS A 107 26.71 10.90 4.20
N ASP A 108 27.33 11.97 4.73
CA ASP A 108 27.79 12.05 6.11
C ASP A 108 26.59 12.27 7.03
N LEU A 109 26.06 11.18 7.61
CA LEU A 109 24.82 11.21 8.37
C LEU A 109 25.01 12.02 9.66
N THR A 110 26.21 12.02 10.24
CA THR A 110 26.50 12.77 11.48
C THR A 110 26.36 14.28 11.26
N GLN A 111 26.89 14.80 10.15
CA GLN A 111 26.76 16.23 9.84
C GLN A 111 25.34 16.61 9.43
N LEU A 112 24.64 15.71 8.73
CA LEU A 112 23.28 15.91 8.28
C LEU A 112 22.31 15.99 9.48
N LEU A 113 22.36 15.01 10.38
CA LEU A 113 21.46 14.94 11.55
C LEU A 113 21.64 16.13 12.51
N ARG A 114 22.80 16.80 12.51
CA ARG A 114 22.97 18.08 13.26
C ARG A 114 22.07 19.20 12.74
N ARG A 115 21.64 19.13 11.48
CA ARG A 115 20.75 20.10 10.84
C ARG A 115 19.29 19.66 10.85
N GLU A 116 19.02 18.39 11.16
CA GLU A 116 17.69 17.78 11.17
C GLU A 116 17.36 17.18 12.55
N PRO A 117 17.06 18.01 13.56
CA PRO A 117 16.94 17.56 14.95
C PRO A 117 15.82 16.53 15.16
N ASP A 118 14.70 16.67 14.46
CA ASP A 118 13.57 15.74 14.59
C ASP A 118 13.90 14.35 14.02
N VAL A 119 14.59 14.31 12.87
CA VAL A 119 15.10 13.08 12.26
C VAL A 119 16.19 12.47 13.14
N ALA A 120 17.08 13.30 13.70
CA ALA A 120 18.13 12.85 14.60
C ALA A 120 17.56 12.17 15.86
N LEU A 121 16.49 12.72 16.43
CA LEU A 121 15.81 12.11 17.58
C LEU A 121 15.21 10.75 17.19
N ALA A 122 14.46 10.70 16.10
CA ALA A 122 13.86 9.47 15.59
C ALA A 122 14.90 8.38 15.28
N ALA A 123 16.02 8.76 14.67
CA ALA A 123 17.12 7.89 14.33
C ALA A 123 17.86 7.39 15.57
N ALA A 124 18.17 8.28 16.52
CA ALA A 124 18.92 7.94 17.74
C ALA A 124 18.15 6.96 18.63
N GLU A 125 16.83 7.17 18.82
CA GLU A 125 15.99 6.26 19.60
C GLU A 125 16.04 4.82 19.05
N GLN A 126 15.96 4.66 17.73
CA GLN A 126 15.97 3.33 17.11
C GLN A 126 17.39 2.74 17.03
N ALA A 127 18.40 3.56 16.77
CA ALA A 127 19.80 3.14 16.72
C ALA A 127 20.28 2.62 18.08
N GLN A 128 19.93 3.30 19.18
CA GLN A 128 20.26 2.85 20.54
C GLN A 128 19.61 1.51 20.89
N GLN A 129 18.34 1.31 20.53
CA GLN A 129 17.63 0.05 20.78
C GLN A 129 18.25 -1.15 20.05
N LEU A 130 18.86 -0.90 18.88
CA LEU A 130 19.48 -1.92 18.04
C LEU A 130 21.00 -1.99 18.16
N GLY A 131 21.63 -1.12 18.96
CA GLY A 131 23.08 -1.05 19.12
C GLY A 131 23.82 -0.64 17.85
N LEU A 132 23.20 0.18 17.00
CA LEU A 132 23.78 0.67 15.75
C LEU A 132 24.68 1.88 15.99
N GLU A 133 25.79 1.94 15.24
CA GLU A 133 26.61 3.14 15.18
C GLU A 133 25.83 4.32 14.57
N PRO A 134 26.02 5.56 15.06
CA PRO A 134 25.26 6.73 14.61
C PRO A 134 25.38 7.06 13.11
N ASP A 135 26.47 6.65 12.45
CA ASP A 135 26.70 6.85 11.00
C ASP A 135 26.66 5.52 10.21
N SER A 136 25.96 4.52 10.76
CA SER A 136 25.83 3.23 10.09
C SER A 136 25.11 3.34 8.73
N GLU A 137 25.63 2.62 7.74
CA GLU A 137 25.00 2.49 6.43
C GLU A 137 23.58 1.92 6.54
N GLU A 138 23.36 1.02 7.49
CA GLU A 138 22.04 0.45 7.75
C GLU A 138 21.00 1.49 8.19
N LEU A 139 21.40 2.47 9.01
CA LEU A 139 20.54 3.58 9.44
C LEU A 139 20.28 4.56 8.30
N ARG A 140 21.32 4.90 7.53
CA ARG A 140 21.21 5.78 6.35
C ARG A 140 20.21 5.24 5.34
N ASP A 141 20.37 3.98 4.96
CA ASP A 141 19.45 3.29 4.07
C ASP A 141 18.03 3.18 4.64
N ALA A 142 17.91 3.03 5.97
CA ALA A 142 16.60 2.94 6.61
C ALA A 142 15.83 4.27 6.48
N LEU A 143 16.52 5.40 6.69
CA LEU A 143 15.98 6.75 6.50
C LEU A 143 15.63 6.97 5.03
N ALA A 144 16.55 6.68 4.10
CA ALA A 144 16.31 6.81 2.66
C ALA A 144 15.10 5.98 2.20
N PHE A 145 14.91 4.79 2.76
CA PHE A 145 13.77 3.93 2.46
C PHE A 145 12.44 4.48 3.00
N VAL A 146 12.45 5.16 4.15
CA VAL A 146 11.25 5.84 4.67
C VAL A 146 10.95 7.08 3.82
N ASP A 147 11.96 7.88 3.50
CA ASP A 147 11.82 9.09 2.68
C ASP A 147 11.24 8.80 1.29
N ALA A 148 11.50 7.62 0.73
CA ALA A 148 10.90 7.17 -0.53
C ALA A 148 9.35 7.23 -0.50
N GLN A 149 8.70 7.06 0.66
CA GLN A 149 7.24 7.23 0.77
C GLN A 149 6.80 8.67 0.47
N LEU A 150 7.57 9.68 0.91
CA LEU A 150 7.32 11.08 0.58
C LEU A 150 7.56 11.33 -0.92
N PHE A 151 8.61 10.72 -1.49
CA PHE A 151 8.94 10.91 -2.90
C PHE A 151 7.86 10.34 -3.82
N ASP A 152 7.26 9.21 -3.45
CA ASP A 152 6.14 8.61 -4.18
C ASP A 152 4.90 9.52 -4.14
N VAL A 153 4.60 10.13 -2.99
CA VAL A 153 3.52 11.13 -2.84
C VAL A 153 3.75 12.34 -3.75
N VAL A 154 4.95 12.91 -3.73
CA VAL A 154 5.33 14.07 -4.55
C VAL A 154 5.26 13.71 -6.05
N THR A 155 5.79 12.55 -6.43
CA THR A 155 5.82 12.09 -7.83
C THR A 155 4.39 11.89 -8.37
N ALA A 156 3.47 11.37 -7.57
CA ALA A 156 2.06 11.24 -7.95
C ALA A 156 1.40 12.60 -8.21
N CYS A 157 1.72 13.62 -7.40
CA CYS A 157 1.21 14.97 -7.56
C CYS A 157 1.72 15.67 -8.84
N LEU A 158 2.89 15.27 -9.33
CA LEU A 158 3.54 15.81 -10.54
C LEU A 158 3.05 15.17 -11.85
N SER A 159 1.91 14.46 -11.84
CA SER A 159 1.34 13.89 -13.06
C SER A 159 1.06 14.96 -14.12
N SER A 160 1.41 14.68 -15.37
CA SER A 160 1.17 15.58 -16.51
C SER A 160 -0.32 15.75 -16.77
N HIS A 161 -1.12 14.70 -16.57
CA HIS A 161 -2.57 14.74 -16.72
C HIS A 161 -3.24 15.17 -15.41
N GLN A 162 -3.97 16.28 -15.47
CA GLN A 162 -4.63 16.88 -14.31
C GLN A 162 -5.56 15.92 -13.56
N LYS A 163 -6.30 15.07 -14.28
CA LYS A 163 -7.24 14.09 -13.71
C LYS A 163 -6.58 12.96 -12.91
N ASP A 164 -5.30 12.71 -13.15
CA ASP A 164 -4.55 11.64 -12.49
C ASP A 164 -3.85 12.17 -11.23
N ARG A 165 -3.92 13.48 -10.97
CA ARG A 165 -3.38 14.09 -9.75
C ARG A 165 -4.33 13.80 -8.58
N PRO A 166 -3.79 13.52 -7.39
CA PRO A 166 -4.58 13.28 -6.19
C PRO A 166 -5.33 14.54 -5.74
N GLU A 167 -6.44 14.33 -5.03
CA GLU A 167 -7.20 15.41 -4.38
C GLU A 167 -6.37 16.09 -3.27
N PRO A 168 -6.46 17.41 -3.08
CA PRO A 168 -5.66 18.14 -2.08
C PRO A 168 -5.76 17.56 -0.67
N ALA A 169 -6.97 17.19 -0.23
CA ALA A 169 -7.21 16.60 1.09
C ALA A 169 -6.53 15.23 1.25
N ALA A 170 -6.34 14.50 0.15
CA ALA A 170 -5.63 13.22 0.19
C ALA A 170 -4.12 13.40 0.28
N VAL A 171 -3.58 14.43 -0.39
CA VAL A 171 -2.17 14.84 -0.25
C VAL A 171 -1.89 15.27 1.20
N GLU A 172 -2.73 16.13 1.76
CA GLU A 172 -2.61 16.57 3.16
C GLU A 172 -2.63 15.39 4.14
N ALA A 173 -3.58 14.46 3.97
CA ALA A 173 -3.68 13.28 4.81
C ALA A 173 -2.46 12.36 4.69
N ALA A 174 -1.89 12.22 3.50
CA ALA A 174 -0.69 11.42 3.28
C ALA A 174 0.57 12.08 3.88
N LEU A 175 0.74 13.40 3.72
CA LEU A 175 1.85 14.14 4.33
C LEU A 175 1.75 14.13 5.86
N SER A 176 0.55 14.31 6.41
CA SER A 176 0.31 14.23 7.86
C SER A 176 0.63 12.82 8.38
N ALA A 177 0.14 11.78 7.70
CA ALA A 177 0.45 10.40 8.06
C ALA A 177 1.95 10.08 7.95
N PHE A 178 2.65 10.64 6.96
CA PHE A 178 4.10 10.51 6.85
C PHE A 178 4.79 11.09 8.08
N CYS A 179 4.46 12.32 8.47
CA CYS A 179 5.02 12.96 9.66
C CYS A 179 4.71 12.18 10.94
N ASP A 180 3.45 11.80 11.16
CA ASP A 180 2.99 11.10 12.37
C ASP A 180 3.68 9.74 12.57
N HIS A 181 3.96 9.03 11.47
CA HIS A 181 4.53 7.69 11.51
C HIS A 181 6.03 7.65 11.20
N TYR A 182 6.69 8.80 10.96
CA TYR A 182 8.07 8.83 10.49
C TYR A 182 9.01 8.04 11.41
N ALA A 183 9.07 8.39 12.70
CA ALA A 183 9.93 7.72 13.67
C ALA A 183 9.62 6.21 13.82
N GLN A 184 8.33 5.86 13.82
CA GLN A 184 7.91 4.46 13.87
C GLN A 184 8.36 3.70 12.61
N ASN A 185 8.27 4.33 11.44
CA ASN A 185 8.66 3.76 10.16
C ASN A 185 10.18 3.60 10.03
N VAL A 186 10.98 4.47 10.63
CA VAL A 186 12.44 4.26 10.75
C VAL A 186 12.73 2.95 11.49
N GLY A 187 12.07 2.73 12.63
CA GLY A 187 12.20 1.48 13.38
C GLY A 187 11.73 0.25 12.61
N ARG A 188 10.60 0.34 11.89
CA ARG A 188 10.09 -0.73 11.03
C ARG A 188 11.06 -1.04 9.89
N SER A 189 11.61 -0.01 9.25
CA SER A 189 12.61 -0.11 8.18
C SER A 189 13.86 -0.86 8.67
N LEU A 190 14.38 -0.47 9.85
CA LEU A 190 15.51 -1.13 10.50
C LEU A 190 15.22 -2.57 10.91
N ARG A 191 13.97 -2.92 11.22
CA ARG A 191 13.55 -4.31 11.51
C ARG A 191 13.20 -5.11 10.25
N GLY A 192 13.24 -4.49 9.07
CA GLY A 192 12.79 -5.11 7.81
C GLY A 192 11.30 -5.45 7.86
N GLU A 193 10.51 -4.71 8.62
CA GLU A 193 9.06 -4.78 8.66
C GLU A 193 8.45 -3.88 7.57
N PRO A 194 7.22 -4.17 7.11
CA PRO A 194 6.50 -3.25 6.23
C PRO A 194 6.29 -1.90 6.92
N LEU A 195 6.49 -0.81 6.17
CA LEU A 195 6.20 0.54 6.64
C LEU A 195 4.69 0.73 6.82
N THR A 196 4.29 1.58 7.76
CA THR A 196 2.94 2.12 7.79
C THR A 196 2.77 2.99 6.53
N PRO A 197 1.81 2.68 5.63
CA PRO A 197 1.68 3.39 4.36
C PRO A 197 1.14 4.81 4.56
N CYS A 198 1.49 5.73 3.64
CA CYS A 198 0.93 7.08 3.54
C CYS A 198 -0.16 7.09 2.46
N PRO A 199 -1.44 6.91 2.81
CA PRO A 199 -2.48 6.64 1.82
C PRO A 199 -2.88 7.91 1.06
N MET A 200 -2.66 7.91 -0.26
CA MET A 200 -3.09 8.97 -1.19
C MET A 200 -4.54 8.81 -1.69
N ASP A 201 -5.22 7.72 -1.33
CA ASP A 201 -6.61 7.44 -1.69
C ASP A 201 -7.51 7.42 -0.44
N ALA A 202 -7.95 8.59 0.01
CA ALA A 202 -8.95 8.68 1.08
C ALA A 202 -10.30 8.06 0.66
N SER A 203 -10.70 8.27 -0.60
CA SER A 203 -11.94 7.75 -1.20
C SER A 203 -11.95 6.22 -1.32
N GLY A 204 -10.83 5.61 -1.72
CA GLY A 204 -10.69 4.16 -1.84
C GLY A 204 -10.86 3.43 -0.51
N ARG A 205 -10.44 4.04 0.61
CA ARG A 205 -10.65 3.47 1.96
C ARG A 205 -12.11 3.48 2.38
N ALA A 206 -12.81 4.58 2.16
CA ALA A 206 -14.23 4.67 2.48
C ALA A 206 -15.04 3.66 1.65
N VAL A 207 -14.74 3.54 0.35
CA VAL A 207 -15.39 2.58 -0.55
C VAL A 207 -15.07 1.13 -0.16
N ARG A 208 -13.81 0.80 0.15
CA ARG A 208 -13.43 -0.57 0.59
C ARG A 208 -14.02 -0.92 1.95
N ARG A 209 -14.06 0.03 2.90
CA ARG A 209 -14.73 -0.17 4.19
C ARG A 209 -16.24 -0.33 4.02
N ALA A 210 -16.87 0.48 3.19
CA ALA A 210 -18.30 0.37 2.88
C ALA A 210 -18.62 -0.97 2.19
N LEU A 211 -17.78 -1.40 1.25
CA LEU A 211 -17.89 -2.71 0.60
C LEU A 211 -17.70 -3.86 1.59
N MET A 212 -16.73 -3.75 2.51
CA MET A 212 -16.51 -4.73 3.57
C MET A 212 -17.73 -4.83 4.48
N VAL A 213 -18.18 -3.70 5.04
CA VAL A 213 -19.36 -3.65 5.91
C VAL A 213 -20.59 -4.19 5.17
N GLY A 214 -20.78 -3.79 3.90
CA GLY A 214 -21.86 -4.29 3.06
C GLY A 214 -21.81 -5.81 2.86
N ALA A 215 -20.65 -6.36 2.55
CA ALA A 215 -20.45 -7.80 2.39
C ALA A 215 -20.64 -8.58 3.71
N THR A 216 -20.15 -8.04 4.83
CA THR A 216 -20.35 -8.63 6.17
C THR A 216 -21.82 -8.66 6.55
N VAL A 217 -22.54 -7.55 6.35
CA VAL A 217 -23.98 -7.47 6.61
C VAL A 217 -24.74 -8.42 5.72
N ALA A 218 -24.45 -8.45 4.41
CA ALA A 218 -25.10 -9.36 3.48
C ALA A 218 -24.88 -10.84 3.88
N CYS A 219 -23.65 -11.22 4.20
CA CYS A 219 -23.31 -12.57 4.63
C CYS A 219 -24.03 -12.97 5.94
N GLY A 220 -24.08 -12.06 6.92
CA GLY A 220 -24.81 -12.27 8.18
C GLY A 220 -26.32 -12.41 7.99
N VAL A 221 -26.91 -11.62 7.08
CA VAL A 221 -28.34 -11.73 6.73
C VAL A 221 -28.63 -13.07 6.05
N VAL A 222 -27.82 -13.47 5.06
CA VAL A 222 -27.99 -14.76 4.38
C VAL A 222 -27.85 -15.91 5.38
N TRP A 223 -26.87 -15.83 6.29
CA TRP A 223 -26.69 -16.82 7.35
C TRP A 223 -27.93 -16.94 8.23
N ALA A 224 -28.50 -15.83 8.69
CA ALA A 224 -29.70 -15.84 9.53
C ALA A 224 -30.92 -16.42 8.78
N VAL A 225 -31.09 -16.07 7.51
CA VAL A 225 -32.16 -16.62 6.66
C VAL A 225 -32.00 -18.14 6.52
N VAL A 226 -30.79 -18.65 6.25
CA VAL A 226 -30.53 -20.09 6.14
C VAL A 226 -30.88 -20.82 7.45
N VAL A 227 -30.43 -20.30 8.59
CA VAL A 227 -30.73 -20.88 9.91
C VAL A 227 -32.24 -20.94 10.15
N VAL A 228 -32.94 -19.82 9.98
CA VAL A 228 -34.38 -19.72 10.25
C VAL A 228 -35.18 -20.60 9.29
N SER A 229 -34.89 -20.55 7.99
CA SER A 229 -35.59 -21.35 6.99
C SER A 229 -35.40 -22.85 7.21
N ALA A 230 -34.17 -23.30 7.46
CA ALA A 230 -33.89 -24.72 7.72
C ALA A 230 -34.55 -25.19 9.03
N ALA A 231 -34.52 -24.37 10.09
CA ALA A 231 -35.16 -24.69 11.35
C ALA A 231 -36.69 -24.80 11.23
N LEU A 232 -37.32 -23.89 10.48
CA LEU A 232 -38.76 -23.94 10.23
C LEU A 232 -39.15 -25.18 9.41
N LEU A 233 -38.38 -25.51 8.38
CA LEU A 233 -38.63 -26.69 7.53
C LEU A 233 -38.39 -28.02 8.25
N ALA A 234 -37.47 -28.05 9.21
CA ALA A 234 -37.18 -29.25 10.00
C ALA A 234 -38.10 -29.41 11.23
N SER A 235 -38.83 -28.34 11.61
CA SER A 235 -39.68 -28.35 12.79
C SER A 235 -40.82 -29.36 12.67
N GLY A 236 -40.91 -30.28 13.63
CA GLY A 236 -41.92 -31.34 13.65
C GLY A 236 -41.53 -32.58 12.85
N ALA A 237 -40.37 -32.60 12.18
CA ALA A 237 -39.88 -33.79 11.50
C ALA A 237 -39.64 -34.93 12.50
N ARG A 238 -40.11 -36.14 12.19
CA ARG A 238 -39.83 -37.31 13.03
C ARG A 238 -38.41 -37.78 12.81
N VAL A 239 -37.66 -37.85 13.91
CA VAL A 239 -36.26 -38.25 13.93
C VAL A 239 -36.09 -39.37 14.95
N THR A 240 -35.34 -40.38 14.56
CA THR A 240 -34.85 -41.43 15.45
C THR A 240 -33.34 -41.31 15.52
N ALA A 241 -32.80 -40.97 16.68
CA ALA A 241 -31.37 -40.88 16.92
C ALA A 241 -30.90 -42.15 17.63
N THR A 242 -29.83 -42.76 17.13
CA THR A 242 -29.22 -43.96 17.69
C THR A 242 -27.78 -43.66 18.04
N LEU A 243 -27.46 -43.65 19.33
CA LEU A 243 -26.10 -43.46 19.84
C LEU A 243 -25.74 -44.66 20.71
N GLY A 244 -25.11 -45.67 20.11
CA GLY A 244 -24.85 -46.95 20.79
C GLY A 244 -26.16 -47.65 21.18
N SER A 245 -26.33 -47.96 22.46
CA SER A 245 -27.56 -48.58 22.99
C SER A 245 -28.69 -47.60 23.28
N LEU A 246 -28.42 -46.29 23.21
CA LEU A 246 -29.44 -45.26 23.42
C LEU A 246 -30.16 -44.97 22.11
N VAL A 247 -31.45 -45.32 22.09
CA VAL A 247 -32.36 -45.00 20.99
C VAL A 247 -33.36 -43.97 21.48
N TRP A 248 -33.38 -42.81 20.84
CA TRP A 248 -34.38 -41.78 21.08
C TRP A 248 -35.20 -41.57 19.81
N SER A 249 -36.51 -41.40 19.99
CA SER A 249 -37.45 -41.15 18.89
C SER A 249 -38.38 -40.01 19.29
N GLY A 250 -38.54 -39.02 18.42
CA GLY A 250 -39.38 -37.87 18.70
C GLY A 250 -39.55 -36.96 17.50
N SER A 251 -40.33 -35.90 17.68
CA SER A 251 -40.35 -34.77 16.75
C SER A 251 -39.16 -33.85 17.04
N LEU A 252 -38.48 -33.39 16.00
CA LEU A 252 -37.41 -32.41 16.11
C LEU A 252 -38.03 -31.02 16.33
N PRO A 253 -37.81 -30.36 17.48
CA PRO A 253 -38.25 -28.99 17.68
C PRO A 253 -37.43 -28.04 16.81
N GLY A 254 -38.09 -27.09 16.13
CA GLY A 254 -37.40 -26.09 15.31
C GLY A 254 -36.32 -25.29 16.07
N ILE A 255 -36.52 -25.07 17.37
CA ILE A 255 -35.52 -24.39 18.23
C ILE A 255 -34.22 -25.20 18.33
N ILE A 256 -34.30 -26.53 18.44
CA ILE A 256 -33.12 -27.39 18.51
C ILE A 256 -32.39 -27.37 17.16
N ALA A 257 -33.13 -27.42 16.05
CA ALA A 257 -32.55 -27.28 14.71
C ALA A 257 -31.86 -25.91 14.51
N ALA A 258 -32.50 -24.83 14.97
CA ALA A 258 -31.92 -23.49 14.91
C ALA A 258 -30.64 -23.38 15.74
N LEU A 259 -30.64 -23.89 16.98
CA LEU A 259 -29.45 -23.88 17.85
C LEU A 259 -28.30 -24.71 17.25
N ALA A 260 -28.61 -25.88 16.69
CA ALA A 260 -27.61 -26.73 16.05
C ALA A 260 -26.93 -26.05 14.86
N LEU A 261 -27.68 -25.25 14.09
CA LEU A 261 -27.16 -24.47 12.96
C LEU A 261 -26.47 -23.17 13.39
N ALA A 262 -26.93 -22.54 14.47
CA ALA A 262 -26.50 -21.21 14.88
C ALA A 262 -25.25 -21.22 15.78
N LEU A 263 -25.18 -22.13 16.75
CA LEU A 263 -24.17 -22.12 17.80
C LEU A 263 -22.73 -22.24 17.28
N PRO A 264 -22.40 -23.09 16.29
CA PRO A 264 -21.05 -23.17 15.75
C PRO A 264 -20.59 -21.83 15.14
N GLY A 265 -21.47 -21.18 14.38
CA GLY A 265 -21.22 -19.87 13.78
C GLY A 265 -20.95 -18.79 14.83
N ILE A 266 -21.81 -18.70 15.84
CA ILE A 266 -21.69 -17.72 16.93
C ILE A 266 -20.40 -17.96 17.74
N ALA A 267 -20.08 -19.22 18.05
CA ALA A 267 -18.87 -19.58 18.79
C ALA A 267 -17.61 -19.18 18.02
N GLY A 268 -17.58 -19.42 16.70
CA GLY A 268 -16.47 -19.00 15.84
C GLY A 268 -16.27 -17.49 15.81
N VAL A 269 -17.34 -16.73 15.61
CA VAL A 269 -17.28 -15.25 15.60
C VAL A 269 -16.88 -14.68 16.95
N ALA A 270 -17.45 -15.20 18.05
CA ALA A 270 -17.13 -14.75 19.39
C ALA A 270 -15.66 -15.04 19.76
N ALA A 271 -15.18 -16.26 19.49
CA ALA A 271 -13.78 -16.63 19.73
C ALA A 271 -12.81 -15.77 18.92
N GLY A 272 -13.16 -15.45 17.67
CA GLY A 272 -12.34 -14.55 16.86
C GLY A 272 -12.32 -13.11 17.35
N ALA A 273 -13.43 -12.61 17.90
CA ALA A 273 -13.52 -11.26 18.45
C ALA A 273 -12.80 -11.09 19.81
N LEU A 274 -12.65 -12.17 20.58
CA LEU A 274 -12.00 -12.19 21.90
C LEU A 274 -10.46 -12.28 21.84
N ALA A 275 -9.88 -12.51 20.66
CA ALA A 275 -8.45 -12.66 20.49
C ALA A 275 -7.68 -11.35 20.60
N ARG A 276 -6.46 -11.40 21.17
CA ARG A 276 -5.58 -10.22 21.27
C ARG A 276 -5.06 -9.74 19.92
N ASP A 277 -4.73 -10.67 19.02
CA ASP A 277 -4.21 -10.36 17.68
C ASP A 277 -5.14 -10.91 16.58
N ARG A 278 -5.30 -10.16 15.49
CA ARG A 278 -6.21 -10.52 14.38
C ARG A 278 -5.89 -11.87 13.71
N ARG A 279 -4.61 -12.25 13.65
CA ARG A 279 -4.16 -13.58 13.15
C ARG A 279 -4.59 -14.69 14.10
N SER A 280 -4.39 -14.49 15.40
CA SER A 280 -4.88 -15.42 16.42
C SER A 280 -6.41 -15.47 16.43
N GLY A 281 -7.10 -14.35 16.17
CA GLY A 281 -8.56 -14.28 16.08
C GLY A 281 -9.14 -15.07 14.92
N PHE A 282 -8.57 -14.95 13.72
CA PHE A 282 -8.98 -15.81 12.61
C PHE A 282 -8.79 -17.30 12.93
N LEU A 283 -7.61 -17.67 13.44
CA LEU A 283 -7.30 -19.07 13.76
C LEU A 283 -8.18 -19.62 14.90
N GLN A 284 -8.34 -18.86 15.99
CA GLN A 284 -9.20 -19.22 17.12
C GLN A 284 -10.67 -19.29 16.71
N GLY A 285 -11.13 -18.38 15.85
CA GLY A 285 -12.49 -18.41 15.31
C GLY A 285 -12.75 -19.63 14.43
N VAL A 286 -11.82 -19.99 13.54
CA VAL A 286 -11.93 -21.20 12.73
C VAL A 286 -11.88 -22.46 13.60
N LEU A 287 -10.97 -22.52 14.57
CA LEU A 287 -10.88 -23.66 15.49
C LEU A 287 -12.15 -23.83 16.33
N ALA A 288 -12.71 -22.74 16.86
CA ALA A 288 -13.96 -22.78 17.63
C ALA A 288 -15.15 -23.20 16.76
N LEU A 289 -15.26 -22.66 15.54
CA LEU A 289 -16.27 -23.07 14.56
C LEU A 289 -16.18 -24.58 14.30
N SER A 290 -15.00 -25.10 13.95
CA SER A 290 -14.81 -26.52 13.66
C SER A 290 -15.06 -27.41 14.89
N ALA A 291 -14.65 -26.99 16.09
CA ALA A 291 -14.87 -27.75 17.32
C ALA A 291 -16.35 -27.88 17.69
N CYS A 292 -17.16 -26.85 17.39
CA CYS A 292 -18.60 -26.87 17.60
C CYS A 292 -19.37 -27.60 16.49
N GLU A 293 -18.86 -27.59 15.25
CA GLU A 293 -19.52 -28.20 14.09
C GLU A 293 -19.45 -29.74 14.11
N VAL A 294 -18.29 -30.30 14.51
CA VAL A 294 -18.06 -31.76 14.50
C VAL A 294 -19.09 -32.53 15.33
N PRO A 295 -19.42 -32.14 16.59
CA PRO A 295 -20.47 -32.80 17.36
C PRO A 295 -21.84 -32.77 16.67
N VAL A 296 -22.19 -31.67 16.01
CA VAL A 296 -23.48 -31.52 15.30
C VAL A 296 -23.54 -32.48 14.11
N LEU A 297 -22.46 -32.63 13.35
CA LEU A 297 -22.36 -33.60 12.26
C LEU A 297 -22.43 -35.06 12.75
N VAL A 298 -21.81 -35.36 13.89
CA VAL A 298 -21.89 -36.70 14.50
C VAL A 298 -23.34 -37.01 14.89
N VAL A 299 -24.04 -36.08 15.54
CA VAL A 299 -25.46 -36.24 15.89
C VAL A 299 -26.32 -36.41 14.64
N ALA A 300 -26.08 -35.62 13.59
CA ALA A 300 -26.77 -35.75 12.31
C ALA A 300 -26.56 -37.14 11.68
N ALA A 301 -25.31 -37.64 11.65
CA ALA A 301 -24.97 -38.96 11.10
C ALA A 301 -25.61 -40.12 11.91
N CYS A 302 -25.78 -39.94 13.22
CA CYS A 302 -26.45 -40.89 14.10
C CYS A 302 -27.98 -40.79 14.09
N SER A 303 -28.56 -39.92 13.26
CA SER A 303 -29.99 -39.67 13.21
C SER A 303 -30.61 -40.13 11.88
N VAL A 304 -31.81 -40.69 11.96
CA VAL A 304 -32.59 -41.13 10.80
C VAL A 304 -33.91 -40.35 10.80
N PHE A 305 -34.17 -39.64 9.71
CA PHE A 305 -35.40 -38.88 9.52
C PHE A 305 -36.40 -39.67 8.68
N SER A 306 -37.68 -39.57 9.01
CA SER A 306 -38.75 -40.22 8.24
C SER A 306 -38.84 -39.70 6.80
N GLN A 307 -38.41 -38.46 6.55
CA GLN A 307 -38.28 -37.87 5.22
C GLN A 307 -36.81 -37.60 4.91
N ARG A 308 -36.28 -38.24 3.86
CA ARG A 308 -34.89 -38.05 3.41
C ARG A 308 -34.57 -36.62 3.01
N ALA A 309 -35.57 -35.88 2.50
CA ALA A 309 -35.42 -34.48 2.11
C ALA A 309 -35.04 -33.56 3.28
N VAL A 310 -35.54 -33.84 4.49
CA VAL A 310 -35.23 -33.05 5.70
C VAL A 310 -33.77 -33.19 6.10
N MET A 311 -33.25 -34.42 6.08
CA MET A 311 -31.83 -34.67 6.35
C MET A 311 -30.93 -33.97 5.32
N GLY A 312 -31.24 -34.12 4.03
CA GLY A 312 -30.48 -33.46 2.96
C GLY A 312 -30.48 -31.93 3.10
N GLY A 313 -31.63 -31.35 3.45
CA GLY A 313 -31.77 -29.92 3.71
C GLY A 313 -30.98 -29.43 4.93
N LEU A 314 -30.99 -30.17 6.04
CA LEU A 314 -30.23 -29.83 7.25
C LEU A 314 -28.72 -29.90 7.01
N VAL A 315 -28.23 -30.93 6.31
CA VAL A 315 -26.81 -31.05 5.95
C VAL A 315 -26.39 -29.92 5.01
N ALA A 316 -27.22 -29.57 4.02
CA ALA A 316 -26.96 -28.43 3.15
C ALA A 316 -26.92 -27.09 3.93
N ALA A 317 -27.81 -26.92 4.92
CA ALA A 317 -27.83 -25.76 5.79
C ALA A 317 -26.59 -25.67 6.70
N LEU A 318 -26.09 -26.80 7.22
CA LEU A 318 -24.83 -26.86 7.98
C LEU A 318 -23.64 -26.42 7.12
N VAL A 319 -23.51 -26.96 5.91
CA VAL A 319 -22.44 -26.55 4.97
C VAL A 319 -22.55 -25.07 4.61
N ALA A 320 -23.75 -24.57 4.35
CA ALA A 320 -23.98 -23.16 4.04
C ALA A 320 -23.63 -22.25 5.23
N THR A 321 -24.06 -22.58 6.44
CA THR A 321 -23.76 -21.77 7.65
C THR A 321 -22.28 -21.82 8.00
N TYR A 322 -21.61 -22.96 7.84
CA TYR A 322 -20.16 -23.09 8.00
C TYR A 322 -19.40 -22.19 7.02
N THR A 323 -19.71 -22.28 5.71
CA THR A 323 -19.04 -21.48 4.67
C THR A 323 -19.26 -19.98 4.84
N LEU A 324 -20.48 -19.55 5.18
CA LEU A 324 -20.79 -18.15 5.46
C LEU A 324 -20.03 -17.63 6.70
N THR A 325 -19.94 -18.43 7.76
CA THR A 325 -19.17 -18.07 8.96
C THR A 325 -17.68 -17.97 8.67
N TRP A 326 -17.14 -18.92 7.89
CA TRP A 326 -15.74 -18.86 7.46
C TRP A 326 -15.46 -17.60 6.63
N PHE A 327 -16.38 -17.22 5.73
CA PHE A 327 -16.28 -15.97 4.97
C PHE A 327 -16.30 -14.75 5.89
N LEU A 328 -17.18 -14.70 6.89
CA LEU A 328 -17.21 -13.62 7.89
C LEU A 328 -15.88 -13.48 8.63
N LEU A 329 -15.30 -14.60 9.07
CA LEU A 329 -14.00 -14.64 9.72
C LEU A 329 -12.86 -14.21 8.78
N ALA A 330 -12.87 -14.67 7.53
CA ALA A 330 -11.85 -14.36 6.54
C ALA A 330 -11.90 -12.89 6.09
N MET A 331 -13.08 -12.29 5.95
CA MET A 331 -13.25 -10.87 5.59
C MET A 331 -12.60 -9.95 6.63
N GLY A 332 -12.74 -10.26 7.93
CA GLY A 332 -12.10 -9.53 9.01
C GLY A 332 -10.56 -9.61 9.01
N PHE A 333 -10.00 -10.61 8.34
CA PHE A 333 -8.55 -10.80 8.15
C PHE A 333 -8.04 -10.18 6.84
N ALA A 334 -8.70 -10.42 5.71
CA ALA A 334 -8.22 -10.07 4.38
C ALA A 334 -8.24 -8.57 4.08
N PHE A 335 -9.20 -7.82 4.63
CA PHE A 335 -9.37 -6.40 4.31
C PHE A 335 -8.54 -5.43 5.17
N GLU A 336 -7.83 -5.93 6.18
CA GLU A 336 -6.84 -5.15 6.94
C GLU A 336 -5.40 -5.53 6.64
N LEU A 337 -5.16 -6.38 5.63
CA LEU A 337 -3.83 -6.49 5.06
C LEU A 337 -3.49 -5.12 4.44
N PRO A 338 -2.45 -4.42 4.93
CA PRO A 338 -1.99 -3.22 4.25
C PRO A 338 -1.69 -3.61 2.80
N VAL A 339 -2.21 -2.82 1.86
CA VAL A 339 -1.77 -2.85 0.45
C VAL A 339 -0.26 -3.04 0.48
N SER A 340 0.23 -4.13 -0.13
CA SER A 340 1.62 -4.61 -0.08
C SER A 340 2.61 -3.49 0.16
N ALA A 341 2.86 -3.19 1.44
CA ALA A 341 3.72 -2.08 1.79
C ALA A 341 5.15 -2.49 1.42
N PRO A 342 5.94 -1.59 0.83
CA PRO A 342 7.31 -1.91 0.45
C PRO A 342 8.05 -2.41 1.69
N ARG A 343 8.76 -3.53 1.52
CA ARG A 343 9.57 -4.14 2.58
C ARG A 343 11.04 -4.00 2.19
N ARG A 344 11.85 -3.43 3.08
CA ARG A 344 13.29 -3.38 2.88
C ARG A 344 13.86 -4.79 2.99
N THR A 345 14.42 -5.31 1.89
CA THR A 345 15.19 -6.55 1.89
C THR A 345 16.54 -6.26 2.54
N LYS A 346 16.76 -6.73 3.77
CA LYS A 346 18.12 -6.75 4.32
C LYS A 346 18.94 -7.72 3.49
N ALA A 347 19.97 -7.23 2.81
CA ALA A 347 21.03 -8.12 2.36
C ALA A 347 21.61 -8.76 3.63
N GLN A 348 21.44 -10.07 3.80
CA GLN A 348 22.14 -10.78 4.86
C GLN A 348 23.63 -10.56 4.63
N MET A 349 24.28 -9.77 5.47
CA MET A 349 25.73 -9.85 5.59
C MET A 349 26.03 -11.29 5.98
N ALA A 350 26.61 -12.03 5.04
CA ALA A 350 27.16 -13.34 5.32
C ALA A 350 28.17 -13.17 6.46
N THR A 351 27.88 -13.80 7.60
CA THR A 351 28.86 -14.07 8.64
C THR A 351 30.13 -14.62 7.98
N PRO A 352 31.33 -14.03 8.20
CA PRO A 352 32.54 -14.66 7.73
C PRO A 352 32.74 -15.90 8.62
N LEU A 353 32.36 -17.07 8.09
CA LEU A 353 32.74 -18.34 8.68
C LEU A 353 34.25 -18.47 8.52
N ALA A 354 34.96 -18.24 9.62
CA ALA A 354 36.34 -18.60 9.78
C ALA A 354 36.50 -20.11 9.56
N GLY A 355 37.41 -20.49 8.66
CA GLY A 355 37.96 -21.85 8.58
C GLY A 355 38.00 -22.41 7.17
N GLY A 356 39.14 -22.25 6.48
CA GLY A 356 39.41 -22.96 5.24
C GLY A 356 40.58 -22.42 4.43
N ALA A 357 41.79 -22.42 5.00
CA ALA A 357 43.01 -22.15 4.27
C ALA A 357 43.35 -23.28 3.29
N ALA A 358 43.37 -22.99 1.99
CA ALA A 358 44.20 -23.55 0.91
C ALA A 358 43.70 -22.92 -0.41
N ALA A 359 44.46 -22.22 -1.25
CA ALA A 359 45.87 -22.34 -1.55
C ALA A 359 46.51 -20.95 -1.76
N ALA A 360 47.74 -20.83 -1.27
CA ALA A 360 48.59 -19.67 -1.42
C ALA A 360 49.38 -19.73 -2.74
N ARG A 361 49.57 -18.55 -3.35
CA ARG A 361 50.62 -18.15 -4.32
C ARG A 361 50.53 -18.82 -5.70
N THR A 362 50.54 -18.06 -6.80
CA THR A 362 51.77 -17.43 -7.30
C THR A 362 51.56 -16.12 -8.05
N PHE A 363 52.52 -15.22 -7.79
CA PHE A 363 52.83 -13.97 -8.49
C PHE A 363 53.49 -14.27 -9.85
N GLY A 364 53.38 -13.34 -10.81
CA GLY A 364 54.37 -13.15 -11.89
C GLY A 364 53.83 -13.29 -13.31
N GLY A 365 53.79 -12.17 -14.06
CA GLY A 365 53.57 -12.18 -15.51
C GLY A 365 54.77 -12.70 -16.30
N PRO A 366 54.62 -12.78 -17.64
CA PRO A 366 55.46 -11.96 -18.54
C PRO A 366 54.59 -11.28 -19.61
N VAL A 367 54.76 -9.99 -19.91
CA VAL A 367 55.62 -9.45 -20.99
C VAL A 367 55.73 -10.37 -22.21
N GLU A 368 54.98 -10.03 -23.26
CA GLU A 368 55.37 -10.32 -24.64
C GLU A 368 55.29 -9.02 -25.45
N VAL A 369 56.48 -8.54 -25.81
CA VAL A 369 56.72 -7.62 -26.90
C VAL A 369 56.79 -8.46 -28.17
N SER A 370 55.99 -8.14 -29.19
CA SER A 370 56.40 -8.36 -30.57
C SER A 370 55.93 -7.20 -31.42
N SER A 371 56.92 -6.54 -32.01
CA SER A 371 56.86 -5.38 -32.88
C SER A 371 56.37 -5.72 -34.30
N ASP A 372 56.23 -4.65 -35.08
CA ASP A 372 56.35 -4.58 -36.56
C ASP A 372 55.01 -4.75 -37.34
N SER A 373 54.55 -3.86 -38.22
CA SER A 373 55.16 -2.71 -38.92
C SER A 373 54.11 -1.74 -39.50
N ILE A 374 54.39 -0.43 -39.42
CA ILE A 374 54.48 0.57 -40.52
C ILE A 374 53.33 0.58 -41.56
N SER A 375 52.56 1.67 -41.71
CA SER A 375 52.92 2.74 -42.65
C SER A 375 51.99 3.95 -42.53
N THR A 376 52.56 5.10 -42.14
CA THR A 376 52.06 6.43 -42.49
C THR A 376 52.82 6.90 -43.73
N THR A 377 52.12 7.20 -44.82
CA THR A 377 52.64 8.06 -45.88
C THR A 377 51.97 9.43 -45.77
N LYS A 378 52.83 10.44 -45.68
CA LYS A 378 52.52 11.86 -45.76
C LYS A 378 53.33 12.41 -46.92
N GLU A 379 52.66 12.73 -48.02
CA GLU A 379 53.01 13.70 -49.08
C GLU A 379 51.67 13.95 -49.81
N ALA A 380 51.21 15.16 -50.16
CA ALA A 380 51.79 16.50 -50.23
C ALA A 380 50.69 17.54 -49.88
#